data_AF-A0A9E5TFZ8-F1
#
_entry.id   AF-A0A9E5TFZ8-F1
#
_cell.length_a   1.000
_cell.length_b   1.000
_cell.length_c   1.000
_cell.angle_alpha   90.00
_cell.angle_beta   90.00
_cell.angle_gamma   90.00
#
_symmetry.space_group_name_H-M   'P 1'
#
loop_
_entity.id
_entity.type
_entity.pdbx_description
1 polymer ?
#
loop_
_entity_poly.entity_id
_entity_poly.type
_entity_poly.pdbx_seq_one_letter_code
_entity_poly.pdbx_strand_id
1 'polypeptide(L)' 'MYAFKKGEEALKLKPRGDRVRSGLVTDLWPYVERIEAPTLLLRGEQSDLVTPETLKRMEETMPSLEAVEVKDTGHMI' A
#
# COMPACT_ATOMS: atom_id res chain seq x y z
N MET A 1 0.09 -8.01 26.06
CA MET A 1 0.02 -6.54 26.15
C MET A 1 -1.33 -6.10 25.57
N TYR A 2 -2.32 -5.77 26.40
CA TYR A 2 -3.73 -5.65 25.99
C TYR A 2 -4.04 -4.29 25.31
N ALA A 3 -4.76 -4.33 24.17
CA ALA A 3 -4.97 -3.21 23.24
C ALA A 3 -6.13 -2.25 23.59
N PHE A 4 -6.43 -2.07 24.89
CA PHE A 4 -7.57 -1.27 25.34
C PHE A 4 -7.10 -0.18 26.32
N LYS A 5 -7.72 1.01 26.24
CA LYS A 5 -7.59 2.07 27.24
C LYS A 5 -8.93 2.21 27.97
N LYS A 6 -8.90 2.17 29.30
CA LYS A 6 -10.08 2.32 30.15
C LYS A 6 -10.57 3.77 30.08
N GLY A 7 -11.81 3.98 29.64
CA GLY A 7 -12.57 5.23 29.81
C GLY A 7 -13.74 5.00 30.77
N GLU A 8 -14.28 6.07 31.33
CA GLU A 8 -15.15 6.03 32.53
C GLU A 8 -16.42 5.17 32.40
N GLU A 9 -16.92 4.86 31.20
CA GLU A 9 -18.03 3.90 31.04
C GLU A 9 -17.88 2.88 29.89
N ALA A 10 -16.73 2.83 29.19
CA ALA A 10 -16.47 1.77 28.20
C ALA A 10 -14.98 1.61 27.88
N LEU A 11 -14.56 0.37 27.62
CA LEU A 11 -13.22 0.05 27.13
C LEU A 11 -13.09 0.54 25.67
N LYS A 12 -12.21 1.52 25.44
CA LYS A 12 -11.94 2.04 24.09
C LYS A 12 -10.75 1.29 23.51
N LEU A 13 -10.93 0.74 22.30
CA LEU A 13 -9.81 0.18 21.51
C LEU A 13 -8.78 1.28 21.29
N LYS A 14 -7.50 0.97 21.54
CA LYS A 14 -6.42 1.83 21.06
C LYS A 14 -6.52 1.88 19.53
N PRO A 15 -6.38 3.05 18.89
CA PRO A 15 -6.34 3.11 17.44
C PRO A 15 -5.23 2.16 16.96
N ARG A 16 -5.61 1.09 16.25
CA ARG A 16 -4.64 0.30 15.49
C ARG A 16 -4.12 1.21 14.37
N GLY A 17 -2.85 1.06 14.02
CA GLY A 17 -2.18 1.85 12.98
C GLY A 17 -2.82 1.78 11.58
N ASP A 18 -3.93 1.04 11.41
CA ASP A 18 -4.70 0.88 10.17
C ASP A 18 -5.38 2.15 9.66
N ARG A 19 -5.39 3.24 10.44
CA ARG A 19 -5.75 4.54 9.88
C ARG A 19 -4.55 5.08 9.13
N VAL A 20 -4.30 4.53 7.95
CA VAL A 20 -3.78 5.31 6.83
C VAL A 20 -4.53 6.64 6.89
N ARG A 21 -3.79 7.72 7.12
CA ARG A 21 -4.38 9.05 7.27
C ARG A 21 -5.15 9.33 5.98
N SER A 22 -6.47 9.22 6.05
CA SER A 22 -7.42 9.44 4.93
C SER A 22 -7.46 10.91 4.46
N GLY A 23 -6.40 11.68 4.72
CA GLY A 23 -6.31 13.13 4.49
C GLY A 23 -4.98 13.58 3.89
N LEU A 24 -4.14 12.65 3.42
CA LEU A 24 -3.01 12.97 2.55
C LEU A 24 -3.09 12.06 1.33
N VAL A 25 -4.01 12.36 0.41
CA VAL A 25 -3.86 11.90 -0.98
C VAL A 25 -2.68 12.70 -1.53
N THR A 26 -1.47 12.27 -1.18
CA THR A 26 -0.25 12.84 -1.72
C THR A 26 -0.08 12.24 -3.10
N ASP A 27 -0.03 13.10 -4.11
CA ASP A 27 0.37 12.67 -5.44
C ASP A 27 1.84 12.26 -5.41
N LEU A 28 2.09 10.97 -5.57
CA LEU A 28 3.43 10.39 -5.57
C LEU A 28 4.00 10.24 -6.98
N TRP A 29 3.21 10.47 -8.03
CA TRP A 29 3.65 10.29 -9.41
C TRP A 29 4.88 11.13 -9.80
N PRO A 30 5.02 12.40 -9.36
CA PRO A 30 6.23 13.18 -9.62
C PRO A 30 7.53 12.56 -9.06
N TYR A 31 7.43 11.66 -8.07
CA TYR A 31 8.56 10.93 -7.52
C TYR A 31 8.77 9.59 -8.24
N VAL A 32 7.68 8.90 -8.61
CA VAL A 32 7.74 7.66 -9.42
C VAL A 32 8.43 7.91 -10.76
N GLU A 33 8.12 9.03 -11.42
CA GLU A 33 8.74 9.46 -12.68
C GLU A 33 10.26 9.71 -12.57
N ARG A 34 10.79 9.86 -11.35
CA ARG A 34 12.22 10.11 -11.08
C ARG A 34 12.97 8.85 -10.65
N ILE A 35 12.32 7.70 -10.61
CA ILE A 35 12.98 6.44 -10.24
C ILE A 35 13.82 5.97 -11.43
N GLU A 36 15.14 6.03 -11.28
CA GLU A 36 16.11 5.55 -12.28
C GLU A 36 16.65 4.14 -11.96
N ALA A 37 16.52 3.70 -10.71
CA ALA A 37 17.02 2.40 -10.28
C ALA A 37 16.15 1.25 -10.84
N PRO A 38 16.75 0.11 -11.24
CA PRO A 38 16.00 -1.10 -11.54
C PRO A 38 15.07 -1.46 -10.37
N THR A 39 13.78 -1.60 -10.67
CA THR A 39 12.74 -1.74 -9.65
C THR A 39 11.97 -3.04 -9.87
N LEU A 40 11.85 -3.85 -8.81
CA LEU A 40 10.98 -5.02 -8.79
C LEU A 40 9.77 -4.74 -7.91
N LEU A 41 8.58 -4.84 -8.48
CA LEU A 41 7.31 -4.74 -7.77
C LEU A 41 6.75 -6.13 -7.50
N LEU A 42 6.58 -6.46 -6.23
CA LEU A 42 5.86 -7.66 -5.79
C LEU A 42 4.44 -7.25 -5.37
N ARG A 43 3.41 -7.89 -5.95
CA ARG A 43 2.02 -7.71 -5.53
C ARG A 43 1.35 -9.05 -5.30
N GLY A 44 0.44 -9.10 -4.33
CA GLY A 44 -0.52 -10.19 -4.25
C GLY A 44 -1.58 -10.04 -5.34
N GLU A 45 -1.96 -11.14 -5.96
CA GLU A 45 -3.01 -11.20 -7.00
C GLU A 45 -4.33 -10.56 -6.53
N GLN A 46 -4.67 -10.73 -5.25
CA GLN A 46 -5.90 -10.25 -4.63
C GLN A 46 -5.74 -8.87 -3.95
N SER A 47 -4.59 -8.20 -4.12
CA SER A 47 -4.33 -6.88 -3.55
C SER A 47 -5.13 -5.78 -4.26
N ASP A 48 -5.79 -4.93 -3.48
CA ASP A 48 -6.58 -3.78 -3.94
C ASP A 48 -5.81 -2.44 -3.88
N LEU A 49 -4.61 -2.42 -3.31
CA LEU A 49 -3.82 -1.18 -3.19
C LEU A 49 -3.09 -0.78 -4.46
N VAL A 50 -2.55 -1.75 -5.20
CA VAL A 50 -1.96 -1.53 -6.52
C VAL A 50 -2.87 -2.20 -7.54
N THR A 51 -3.82 -1.41 -8.05
CA THR A 51 -4.79 -1.91 -9.03
C THR A 51 -4.10 -2.24 -10.36
N PRO A 52 -4.73 -3.04 -11.24
CA PRO A 52 -4.20 -3.30 -12.58
C PRO A 52 -3.92 -2.03 -13.39
N GLU A 53 -4.76 -1.00 -13.24
CA GLU A 53 -4.58 0.28 -13.91
C GLU A 53 -3.38 1.06 -13.35
N THR A 54 -3.17 0.98 -12.03
CA THR A 54 -2.02 1.59 -11.37
C THR A 54 -0.72 0.90 -11.80
N LEU A 55 -0.72 -0.44 -11.84
CA LEU A 55 0.40 -1.24 -12.32
C LEU A 55 0.77 -0.86 -13.75
N LYS A 56 -0.22 -0.81 -14.65
CA LYS A 56 0.00 -0.42 -16.05
C LYS A 56 0.64 0.96 -16.17
N ARG A 57 0.15 1.94 -15.39
CA ARG A 57 0.75 3.28 -15.38
C ARG A 57 2.19 3.26 -14.85
N MET A 58 2.49 2.42 -13.85
CA MET A 58 3.87 2.25 -13.35
C MET A 58 4.80 1.66 -14.41
N GLU A 59 4.36 0.64 -15.16
CA GLU A 59 5.11 0.04 -16.28
C GLU A 59 5.37 1.05 -17.40
N GLU A 60 4.38 1.91 -17.73
CA GLU A 60 4.54 2.99 -18.70
C GLU A 60 5.51 4.09 -18.22
N THR A 61 5.56 4.32 -16.90
CA THR A 61 6.38 5.39 -16.30
C THR A 61 7.83 4.95 -16.06
N MET A 62 8.05 3.68 -15.71
CA MET A 62 9.36 3.13 -15.34
C MET A 62 9.72 1.97 -16.29
N PRO A 63 10.46 2.22 -17.38
CA PRO A 63 10.78 1.19 -18.37
C PRO A 63 11.61 0.01 -17.84
N SER A 64 12.29 0.18 -16.69
CA SER A 64 13.07 -0.85 -16.01
C SER A 64 12.29 -1.58 -14.91
N LEU A 65 10.99 -1.33 -14.78
CA LEU A 65 10.14 -2.01 -13.81
C LEU A 65 9.89 -3.45 -14.25
N GLU A 66 10.11 -4.37 -13.31
CA GLU A 66 9.60 -5.73 -13.38
C GLU A 66 8.49 -5.89 -12.34
N ALA A 67 7.40 -6.57 -12.70
CA ALA A 67 6.29 -6.83 -11.80
C ALA A 67 6.03 -8.33 -11.69
N VAL A 68 5.85 -8.81 -10.46
CA VAL A 68 5.53 -10.21 -10.16
C VAL A 68 4.29 -10.28 -9.29
N GLU A 69 3.36 -11.12 -9.73
CA GLU A 69 2.14 -11.43 -8.98
C GLU A 69 2.30 -12.73 -8.20
N VAL A 70 2.00 -12.66 -6.91
CA VAL A 70 1.98 -13.81 -6.02
C VAL A 70 0.54 -14.32 -5.93
N LYS A 71 0.32 -15.55 -6.41
CA LYS A 71 -1.00 -16.19 -6.44
C LYS A 71 -1.58 -16.38 -5.04
N ASP A 72 -2.90 -16.34 -4.93
CA ASP A 72 -3.65 -16.63 -3.69
C ASP A 72 -3.27 -15.74 -2.50
N THR A 73 -2.76 -14.52 -2.76
CA THR A 73 -2.32 -13.59 -1.72
C THR A 73 -2.89 -12.18 -1.90
N GLY A 74 -3.14 -11.49 -0.78
CA GLY A 74 -3.70 -10.15 -0.71
C GLY A 74 -2.65 -9.05 -0.57
N HIS A 75 -2.94 -7.97 0.17
CA HIS A 75 -1.99 -6.86 0.34
C HIS A 75 -0.77 -7.21 1.22
N MET A 76 -0.96 -8.07 2.22
CA MET A 76 0.10 -8.48 3.15
C MET A 76 0.77 -9.76 2.65
N ILE A 77 1.68 -9.61 1.68
CA ILE A 77 2.52 -10.70 1.14
C ILE A 77 3.89 -10.74 1.77
#